data_AF-A0A7C5TF74-F1
#
_entry.id   AF-A0A7C5TF74-F1
#
_cell.length_a   1.000
_cell.length_b   1.000
_cell.length_c   1.000
_cell.angle_alpha   90.00
_cell.angle_beta   90.00
_cell.angle_gamma   90.00
#
_symmetry.space_group_name_H-M   'P 1'
#
loop_
_entity.id
_entity.type
_entity.pdbx_description
1 polymer ?
#
loop_
_entity_poly.entity_id
_entity_poly.type
_entity_poly.pdbx_seq_one_letter_code
_entity_poly.pdbx_strand_id
1 'polypeptide(L)'
;MGREIKVGGLPYRTRVYINNQVLLPSGLIKLLGIEDAQYADVIIRYGGKVIEIRGVRLLRNRRAASRQFTIPREVRDRYGIRPLDEIEIVSVKPVGFVNIYENDKTPS
;
A
#
# COMPACT_ATOMS: atom_id res chain seq x y z
N MET A 1 -9.36 8.54 -20.66
CA MET A 1 -8.96 9.22 -19.40
C MET A 1 -9.59 8.47 -18.23
N GLY A 2 -8.80 8.00 -17.27
CA GLY A 2 -9.35 7.41 -16.05
C GLY A 2 -9.87 8.52 -15.15
N ARG A 3 -11.10 8.41 -14.65
CA ARG A 3 -11.66 9.37 -13.67
C ARG A 3 -10.80 9.34 -12.41
N GLU A 4 -10.46 10.53 -11.91
CA GLU A 4 -9.77 10.67 -10.62
C GLU A 4 -10.68 10.18 -9.50
N ILE A 5 -10.18 9.28 -8.65
CA ILE A 5 -10.89 8.84 -7.45
C ILE A 5 -10.63 9.87 -6.35
N LYS A 6 -11.67 10.61 -5.95
CA LYS A 6 -11.60 11.54 -4.81
C LYS A 6 -11.54 10.74 -3.51
N VAL A 7 -10.47 10.92 -2.73
CA VAL A 7 -10.27 10.27 -1.44
C VAL A 7 -9.92 11.35 -0.41
N GLY A 8 -10.60 11.35 0.74
CA GLY A 8 -10.39 12.32 1.83
C GLY A 8 -9.34 11.90 2.86
N GLY A 9 -8.86 10.66 2.80
CA GLY A 9 -7.88 10.11 3.73
C GLY A 9 -8.10 8.61 3.98
N LEU A 10 -7.59 8.13 5.10
CA LEU A 10 -7.86 6.79 5.63
C LEU A 10 -8.91 6.88 6.74
N PRO A 11 -9.78 5.87 6.93
CA PRO A 11 -9.82 4.63 6.17
C PRO A 11 -10.37 4.80 4.74
N TYR A 12 -9.86 4.00 3.80
CA TYR A 12 -10.26 4.02 2.39
C TYR A 12 -10.76 2.64 1.95
N ARG A 13 -12.03 2.56 1.51
CA ARG A 13 -12.62 1.32 0.99
C ARG A 13 -12.36 1.17 -0.50
N THR A 14 -12.01 -0.06 -0.89
CA THR A 14 -11.69 -0.40 -2.28
C THR A 14 -11.88 -1.89 -2.52
N ARG A 15 -11.91 -2.29 -3.79
CA ARG A 15 -12.01 -3.70 -4.18
C ARG A 15 -10.65 -4.28 -4.53
N VAL A 16 -10.46 -5.55 -4.18
CA VAL A 16 -9.36 -6.37 -4.67
C VAL A 16 -9.58 -6.64 -6.15
N TYR A 17 -8.58 -6.37 -6.98
CA TYR A 17 -8.64 -6.61 -8.42
C TYR A 17 -8.47 -8.09 -8.76
N ILE A 18 -8.81 -8.45 -10.00
CA ILE A 18 -8.74 -9.84 -10.48
C ILE A 18 -7.34 -10.46 -10.34
N ASN A 19 -6.31 -9.62 -10.38
CA ASN A 19 -4.91 -9.98 -10.21
C ASN A 19 -4.42 -9.88 -8.75
N ASN A 20 -5.34 -9.82 -7.77
CA ASN A 20 -5.08 -9.73 -6.34
C ASN A 20 -4.38 -8.43 -5.89
N GLN A 21 -4.42 -7.41 -6.74
CA GLN A 21 -3.87 -6.11 -6.42
C GLN A 21 -4.94 -5.19 -5.85
N VAL A 22 -4.48 -4.20 -5.09
CA VAL A 22 -5.30 -3.16 -4.51
C VAL A 22 -4.75 -1.82 -4.95
N LEU A 23 -5.64 -0.94 -5.43
CA LEU A 23 -5.30 0.42 -5.84
C LEU A 23 -5.27 1.37 -4.65
N LEU A 24 -4.18 2.11 -4.53
CA LEU A 24 -4.06 3.35 -3.76
C LEU A 24 -4.18 4.54 -4.73
N PRO A 25 -5.27 5.32 -4.69
CA PRO A 25 -5.47 6.44 -5.60
C PRO A 25 -4.41 7.53 -5.45
N SER A 26 -4.15 8.27 -6.54
CA SER A 26 -3.18 9.38 -6.55
C SER A 26 -3.43 10.40 -5.44
N GLY A 27 -4.68 10.74 -5.18
CA GLY A 27 -5.05 11.68 -4.11
C GLY A 27 -4.63 11.17 -2.73
N LEU A 28 -4.82 9.86 -2.47
CA LEU A 28 -4.40 9.23 -1.21
C LEU A 28 -2.87 9.18 -1.08
N ILE A 29 -2.16 8.83 -2.15
CA ILE A 29 -0.69 8.84 -2.16
C ILE A 29 -0.14 10.22 -1.79
N LYS A 30 -0.67 11.27 -2.41
CA LYS A 30 -0.27 12.67 -2.14
C LYS A 30 -0.63 13.10 -0.72
N LEU A 31 -1.83 12.76 -0.25
CA LEU A 31 -2.27 13.07 1.11
C LEU A 31 -1.37 12.46 2.18
N LEU A 32 -0.82 11.28 1.90
CA LEU A 32 0.05 10.55 2.81
C LEU A 32 1.53 10.96 2.67
N GLY A 33 1.91 11.73 1.63
CA GLY A 33 3.29 12.13 1.38
C GLY A 33 4.23 10.95 1.06
N ILE A 34 3.71 9.93 0.39
CA ILE A 34 4.45 8.67 0.08
C ILE A 34 4.72 8.48 -1.42
N GLU A 35 4.79 9.57 -2.18
CA GLU A 35 5.00 9.55 -3.62
C GLU A 35 6.24 8.75 -4.04
N ASP A 36 7.32 8.90 -3.29
CA ASP A 36 8.62 8.28 -3.59
C ASP A 36 8.84 6.93 -2.85
N ALA A 37 7.85 6.51 -2.05
CA ALA A 37 7.93 5.24 -1.34
C ALA A 37 7.87 4.06 -2.31
N GLN A 38 8.83 3.14 -2.18
CA GLN A 38 8.86 1.89 -2.96
C GLN A 38 8.18 0.73 -2.23
N TYR A 39 8.19 0.76 -0.90
CA TYR A 39 7.64 -0.28 -0.03
C TYR A 39 6.83 0.37 1.08
N ALA A 40 5.80 -0.34 1.54
CA ALA A 40 5.00 0.11 2.67
C ALA A 40 4.52 -1.07 3.52
N ASP A 41 4.33 -0.80 4.81
CA ASP A 41 3.49 -1.62 5.68
C ASP A 41 2.05 -1.12 5.54
N VAL A 42 1.13 -2.05 5.30
CA VAL A 42 -0.28 -1.76 5.07
C VAL A 42 -1.13 -2.50 6.10
N ILE A 43 -2.05 -1.78 6.74
CA ILE A 43 -3.07 -2.37 7.60
C ILE A 43 -4.40 -2.32 6.88
N ILE A 44 -5.05 -3.48 6.72
CA ILE A 44 -6.39 -3.60 6.14
C ILE A 44 -7.38 -4.19 7.15
N ARG A 45 -8.67 -3.92 6.96
CA ARG A 45 -9.78 -4.65 7.57
C ARG A 45 -10.49 -5.49 6.54
N TYR A 46 -10.76 -6.74 6.91
CA TYR A 46 -11.54 -7.68 6.10
C TYR A 46 -12.14 -8.76 7.01
N GLY A 47 -13.42 -9.09 6.80
CA GLY A 47 -14.11 -10.14 7.57
C GLY A 47 -14.05 -9.94 9.10
N GLY A 48 -14.15 -8.69 9.57
CA GLY A 48 -14.06 -8.34 10.99
C GLY A 48 -12.65 -8.41 11.59
N LYS A 49 -11.63 -8.74 10.80
CA LYS A 49 -10.23 -8.84 11.24
C LYS A 49 -9.42 -7.63 10.81
N VAL A 50 -8.44 -7.26 11.63
CA VAL A 50 -7.38 -6.31 11.29
C VAL A 50 -6.15 -7.11 10.87
N ILE A 51 -5.64 -6.84 9.68
CA ILE A 51 -4.58 -7.61 9.04
C ILE A 51 -3.44 -6.67 8.69
N GLU A 52 -2.26 -6.93 9.25
CA GLU A 52 -1.02 -6.23 8.91
C GLU A 52 -0.30 -6.98 7.78
N ILE A 53 0.07 -6.26 6.73
CA ILE A 53 0.82 -6.77 5.59
C ILE A 53 2.09 -5.93 5.47
N ARG A 54 3.23 -6.53 5.81
CA ARG A 54 4.51 -5.82 5.90
C ARG A 54 5.26 -5.81 4.57
N GLY A 55 5.96 -4.71 4.30
CA GLY A 55 6.92 -4.60 3.20
C GLY A 55 6.35 -4.86 1.82
N VAL A 56 5.09 -4.51 1.55
CA VAL A 56 4.52 -4.69 0.21
C VAL A 56 5.14 -3.69 -0.76
N ARG A 57 5.48 -4.16 -1.96
CA ARG A 57 5.97 -3.29 -3.03
C ARG A 57 4.83 -2.41 -3.56
N LEU A 58 5.08 -1.11 -3.62
CA LEU A 58 4.20 -0.13 -4.23
C LEU A 58 4.50 -0.04 -5.74
N LEU A 59 3.68 -0.72 -6.54
CA LEU A 59 3.76 -0.73 -7.99
C LEU A 59 3.33 0.62 -8.57
N ARG A 60 4.22 1.26 -9.32
CA ARG A 60 4.00 2.57 -9.92
C ARG A 60 3.16 2.47 -11.18
N ASN A 61 2.13 3.31 -11.25
CA ASN A 61 1.45 3.58 -12.52
C ASN A 61 2.30 4.54 -13.37
N ARG A 62 2.48 4.24 -14.66
CA ARG A 62 3.25 5.09 -15.59
C ARG A 62 2.63 6.47 -15.81
N ARG A 63 1.30 6.58 -15.72
CA ARG A 63 0.53 7.78 -16.10
C ARG A 63 -0.06 8.54 -14.91
N ALA A 64 0.16 8.07 -13.68
CA ALA A 64 -0.45 8.65 -12.48
C ALA A 64 0.42 8.42 -11.23
N ALA A 65 0.23 9.27 -10.22
CA ALA A 65 0.88 9.10 -8.91
C ALA A 65 0.29 7.92 -8.10
N SER A 66 -0.79 7.31 -8.56
CA SER A 66 -1.38 6.13 -7.93
C SER A 66 -0.36 4.98 -7.82
N ARG A 67 -0.60 4.15 -6.80
CA ARG A 67 0.16 2.92 -6.56
C ARG A 67 -0.77 1.74 -6.49
N GLN A 68 -0.24 0.56 -6.75
CA GLN A 68 -0.91 -0.70 -6.45
C GLN A 68 -0.01 -1.55 -5.58
N PHE A 69 -0.58 -2.37 -4.72
CA PHE A 69 0.17 -3.42 -4.05
C PHE A 69 -0.56 -4.74 -4.22
N THR A 70 0.17 -5.85 -4.16
CA THR A 70 -0.41 -7.20 -4.25
C THR A 70 -0.64 -7.71 -2.83
N ILE A 71 -1.81 -8.27 -2.55
CA ILE A 71 -2.04 -8.99 -1.29
C ILE A 71 -1.31 -10.35 -1.41
N PRO A 72 -0.32 -10.63 -0.54
CA PRO A 72 0.46 -11.86 -0.61
C PRO A 72 -0.43 -13.10 -0.54
N ARG A 73 -0.03 -14.19 -1.20
CA ARG A 73 -0.84 -15.40 -1.31
C ARG A 73 -1.15 -15.98 0.07
N GLU A 74 -0.17 -16.05 0.94
CA GLU A 74 -0.29 -16.54 2.31
C GLU A 74 -1.29 -15.72 3.15
N VAL A 75 -1.40 -14.41 2.90
CA VAL A 75 -2.40 -13.55 3.55
C VAL A 75 -3.78 -13.85 2.97
N ARG A 76 -3.91 -13.93 1.64
CA ARG A 76 -5.20 -14.25 0.99
C ARG A 76 -5.73 -15.60 1.44
N ASP A 77 -4.91 -16.63 1.39
CA ASP A 77 -5.28 -18.01 1.73
C ASP A 77 -5.64 -18.11 3.23
N ARG A 78 -4.88 -17.45 4.11
CA ARG A 78 -5.14 -17.44 5.57
C ARG A 78 -6.45 -16.75 5.95
N TYR A 79 -6.76 -15.63 5.30
CA TYR A 79 -7.91 -14.80 5.67
C TYR A 79 -9.12 -14.97 4.74
N GLY A 80 -9.00 -15.78 3.69
CA GLY A 80 -10.06 -16.03 2.73
C GLY A 80 -10.33 -14.87 1.77
N ILE A 81 -9.37 -13.97 1.56
CA ILE A 81 -9.54 -12.80 0.69
C ILE A 81 -9.51 -13.24 -0.77
N ARG A 82 -10.57 -12.94 -1.51
CA ARG A 82 -10.74 -13.30 -2.93
C ARG A 82 -10.69 -12.07 -3.83
N PRO A 83 -10.40 -12.26 -5.13
CA PRO A 83 -10.65 -11.22 -6.11
C PRO A 83 -12.07 -10.68 -6.02
N LEU A 84 -12.23 -9.38 -6.29
CA LEU A 84 -13.49 -8.63 -6.27
C LEU A 84 -14.06 -8.32 -4.88
N ASP A 85 -13.50 -8.92 -3.82
CA ASP A 85 -13.88 -8.59 -2.45
C ASP A 85 -13.61 -7.12 -2.12
N GLU A 86 -14.46 -6.54 -1.27
CA GLU A 86 -14.23 -5.23 -0.69
C GLU A 86 -13.37 -5.34 0.57
N ILE A 87 -12.38 -4.45 0.68
CA ILE A 87 -11.54 -4.29 1.86
C ILE A 87 -11.52 -2.82 2.28
N GLU A 88 -11.15 -2.57 3.53
CA GLU A 88 -10.90 -1.22 4.05
C GLU A 88 -9.42 -1.06 4.39
N ILE A 89 -8.74 -0.13 3.75
CA ILE A 89 -7.35 0.23 4.07
C ILE A 89 -7.39 1.20 5.25
N VAL A 90 -6.71 0.86 6.33
CA VAL A 90 -6.71 1.63 7.58
C VAL A 90 -5.39 2.39 7.78
N SER A 91 -4.27 1.82 7.34
CA SER A 91 -2.95 2.47 7.42
C SER A 91 -2.08 2.09 6.23
N VAL A 92 -1.26 3.03 5.78
CA VAL A 92 -0.18 2.80 4.82
C VAL A 92 1.02 3.60 5.33
N LYS A 93 2.10 2.92 5.69
CA LYS A 93 3.32 3.56 6.20
C LYS A 93 4.51 3.15 5.34
N PRO A 94 5.30 4.10 4.81
CA PRO A 94 6.45 3.78 4.00
C PRO A 94 7.50 3.05 4.85
N VAL A 95 8.11 2.02 4.30
CA VAL A 95 9.30 1.40 4.91
C VAL A 95 10.49 2.25 4.49
N GLY A 96 11.07 2.99 5.42
CA GLY A 96 12.27 3.79 5.16
C GLY A 96 13.46 2.90 4.85
N PHE A 97 14.23 3.22 3.80
CA PHE A 97 15.59 2.71 3.67
C PHE A 97 16.46 3.52 4.63
N VAL A 98 16.90 2.92 5.75
CA VAL A 98 18.04 3.44 6.49
C VAL A 98 19.28 3.08 5.68
N ASN A 99 19.94 4.09 5.11
CA ASN A 99 21.20 3.90 4.41
C ASN A 99 22.30 3.70 5.46
N ILE A 100 22.60 2.45 5.80
CA ILE A 100 23.56 2.07 6.87
C ILE A 100 25.04 2.39 6.54
N TYR A 101 25.32 3.10 5.45
CA TYR A 101 26.68 3.47 5.03
C TYR A 101 27.12 4.87 5.49
N GLU A 102 26.33 5.58 6.29
CA GLU A 102 26.64 6.96 6.72
C GLU A 102 27.40 7.06 8.06
N ASN A 103 28.10 5.99 8.48
CA ASN A 103 28.84 5.96 9.74
C ASN A 103 30.33 5.57 9.63
N ASP A 104 30.95 5.79 8.47
CA ASP A 104 32.42 5.78 8.35
C ASP A 104 33.02 7.19 8.50
N LYS A 105 32.54 7.96 9.48
CA LYS A 105 33.37 9.03 10.06
C LYS A 105 34.24 8.39 11.13
N THR A 106 35.37 7.85 10.70
CA THR A 106 36.51 7.53 11.53
C THR A 106 36.82 8.73 12.42
N PRO A 107 36.81 8.61 13.77
CA PRO A 107 37.44 9.61 14.60
C PRO A 107 38.95 9.51 14.38
N SER A 108 39.53 10.57 13.81
CA SER A 108 40.97 10.85 13.83
C SER A 108 41.47 11.09 15.25
#